data_AF-A0A6V7JX15-F1
#
_entry.id   AF-A0A6V7JX15-F1
#
_cell.length_a   1.000
_cell.length_b   1.000
_cell.length_c   1.000
_cell.angle_alpha   90.00
_cell.angle_beta   90.00
_cell.angle_gamma   90.00
#
_symmetry.space_group_name_H-M   'P 1'
#
loop_
_entity.id
_entity.type
_entity.pdbx_description
1 polymer ?
#
loop_
_entity_poly.entity_id
_entity_poly.type
_entity_poly.pdbx_seq_one_letter_code
_entity_poly.pdbx_strand_id
1 'polypeptide(L)'
;MESSCAEGSTAEEKVAHVMREVAKACDTAMHRRRKGNRQLPVYWWSEDINKLRAESLRARRQVQRAKWKPCFLQLEVVFKEIRRNLRKAIGDSKTRCWIELIEELNNDPR
;
A
#
# COMPACT_ATOMS: atom_id res chain seq x y z
N MET A 1 -38.02 -43.86 -28.02
CA MET A 1 -37.09 -43.66 -26.88
C MET A 1 -36.51 -42.27 -27.02
N GLU A 2 -36.84 -41.43 -26.03
CA GLU A 2 -36.26 -40.13 -25.66
C GLU A 2 -36.23 -39.01 -26.71
N SER A 3 -37.36 -38.30 -26.81
CA SER A 3 -37.37 -36.86 -27.09
C SER A 3 -36.78 -36.11 -25.90
N SER A 4 -35.58 -35.53 -26.06
CA SER A 4 -35.07 -34.50 -25.15
C SER A 4 -35.47 -33.14 -25.71
N CYS A 5 -36.62 -32.63 -25.26
CA CYS A 5 -36.99 -31.23 -25.44
C CYS A 5 -35.91 -30.36 -24.80
N ALA A 6 -35.19 -29.58 -25.59
CA ALA A 6 -34.44 -28.45 -25.08
C ALA A 6 -35.47 -27.46 -24.51
N GLU A 7 -35.67 -27.52 -23.19
CA GLU A 7 -36.45 -26.53 -22.44
C GLU A 7 -35.85 -25.16 -22.74
N GLY A 8 -36.59 -24.38 -23.52
CA GLY A 8 -36.27 -23.00 -23.80
C GLY A 8 -36.33 -22.23 -22.49
N SER A 9 -35.16 -22.08 -21.86
CA SER A 9 -34.97 -21.21 -20.70
C SER A 9 -35.69 -19.89 -20.94
N THR A 10 -36.59 -19.54 -20.00
CA THR A 10 -37.45 -18.37 -20.10
C THR A 10 -36.61 -17.10 -20.28
N ALA A 11 -37.17 -16.05 -20.89
CA ALA A 11 -36.43 -14.81 -21.14
C ALA A 11 -35.78 -14.25 -19.86
N GLU A 12 -36.43 -14.44 -18.71
CA GLU A 12 -35.96 -14.05 -17.39
C GLU A 12 -34.70 -14.83 -16.96
N GLU A 13 -34.65 -16.13 -17.20
CA GLU A 13 -33.49 -16.96 -16.88
C GLU A 13 -32.26 -16.62 -17.72
N LYS A 14 -32.46 -16.28 -19.01
CA LYS A 14 -31.39 -15.83 -19.90
C LYS A 14 -30.84 -14.47 -19.44
N VAL A 15 -31.70 -13.54 -19.04
CA VAL A 15 -31.29 -12.26 -18.46
C VAL A 15 -30.50 -12.48 -17.17
N ALA A 16 -30.98 -13.35 -16.27
CA ALA A 16 -30.29 -13.68 -15.04
C ALA A 16 -28.91 -14.32 -15.29
N HIS A 17 -28.80 -15.17 -16.30
CA HIS A 17 -27.53 -15.77 -16.70
C HIS A 17 -26.52 -14.71 -17.18
N VAL A 18 -26.93 -13.83 -18.09
CA VAL A 18 -26.06 -12.76 -18.61
C VAL A 18 -25.62 -11.82 -17.49
N MET A 19 -26.53 -11.41 -16.60
CA MET A 19 -26.20 -10.53 -15.48
C MET A 19 -25.19 -11.17 -14.53
N ARG A 20 -25.28 -12.48 -14.28
CA ARG A 20 -24.27 -13.21 -13.48
C ARG A 20 -22.91 -13.25 -14.16
N GLU A 21 -22.86 -13.51 -15.46
CA GLU A 21 -21.59 -13.55 -16.20
C GLU A 21 -20.93 -12.17 -16.26
N VAL A 22 -21.71 -11.11 -16.45
CA VAL A 22 -21.20 -9.73 -16.36
C VAL A 22 -20.67 -9.42 -14.96
N ALA A 23 -21.39 -9.79 -13.91
CA ALA A 23 -20.92 -9.59 -12.53
C ALA A 23 -19.61 -10.34 -12.25
N LYS A 24 -19.50 -11.61 -12.68
CA LYS A 24 -18.25 -12.40 -12.57
C LYS A 24 -17.10 -11.78 -13.37
N ALA A 25 -17.36 -11.31 -14.57
CA ALA A 25 -16.35 -10.63 -15.39
C ALA A 25 -15.89 -9.33 -14.71
N CYS A 26 -16.79 -8.56 -14.10
CA CYS A 26 -16.45 -7.37 -13.33
C CYS A 26 -15.64 -7.71 -12.07
N ASP A 27 -16.02 -8.73 -11.31
CA ASP A 27 -15.31 -9.12 -10.08
C ASP A 27 -13.89 -9.65 -10.37
N THR A 28 -13.70 -10.33 -11.50
CA THR A 28 -12.39 -10.81 -11.94
C THR A 28 -11.53 -9.67 -12.49
N ALA A 29 -12.09 -8.80 -13.35
CA ALA A 29 -11.38 -7.65 -13.91
C ALA A 29 -11.07 -6.57 -12.86
N MET A 30 -11.95 -6.38 -11.87
CA MET A 30 -11.82 -5.39 -10.80
C MET A 30 -11.54 -6.07 -9.46
N HIS A 31 -10.54 -6.96 -9.43
CA HIS A 31 -10.17 -7.65 -8.21
C HIS A 31 -9.93 -6.64 -7.06
N ARG A 32 -10.63 -6.80 -5.94
CA ARG A 32 -10.41 -5.93 -4.77
C ARG A 32 -8.98 -6.18 -4.26
N ARG A 33 -8.12 -5.16 -4.31
CA ARG A 33 -6.79 -5.17 -3.69
C ARG A 33 -6.96 -5.48 -2.20
N ARG A 34 -6.68 -6.73 -1.78
CA ARG A 34 -6.57 -7.06 -0.36
C ARG A 34 -5.42 -6.23 0.21
N LYS A 35 -5.61 -5.61 1.38
CA LYS A 35 -4.52 -5.01 2.17
C LYS A 35 -3.61 -6.15 2.61
N GLY A 36 -2.69 -6.54 1.75
CA GLY A 36 -1.88 -7.73 1.92
C GLY A 36 -0.46 -7.46 1.47
N ASN A 37 0.25 -6.59 2.19
CA ASN A 37 1.70 -6.60 2.14
C ASN A 37 2.18 -7.18 3.46
N ARG A 38 2.19 -8.52 3.55
CA ARG A 38 2.96 -9.27 4.55
C ARG A 38 4.43 -9.38 4.12
N GLN A 39 4.98 -8.35 3.45
CA GLN A 39 6.43 -8.31 3.35
C GLN A 39 6.94 -8.13 4.77
N LEU A 40 7.81 -9.04 5.21
CA LEU A 40 8.54 -8.90 6.46
C LEU A 40 9.08 -7.47 6.51
N PRO A 41 8.96 -6.75 7.65
CA PRO A 41 9.58 -5.45 7.80
C PRO A 41 11.02 -5.59 7.35
N VAL A 42 11.44 -4.75 6.39
CA VAL A 42 12.84 -4.75 5.95
C VAL A 42 13.70 -4.58 7.20
N TYR A 43 14.83 -5.27 7.33
CA TYR A 43 15.59 -5.33 8.59
C TYR A 43 15.94 -3.96 9.19
N TRP A 44 16.08 -2.92 8.36
CA TRP A 44 16.31 -1.53 8.78
C TRP A 44 15.03 -0.70 9.04
N TRP A 45 13.85 -1.30 8.89
CA TRP A 45 12.55 -0.64 9.05
C TRP A 45 12.10 -0.68 10.52
N SER A 46 12.16 0.47 11.19
CA SER A 46 11.71 0.63 12.58
C SER A 46 10.32 1.23 12.70
N GLU A 47 9.70 1.05 13.88
CA GLU A 47 8.41 1.69 14.22
C GLU A 47 8.50 3.22 14.15
N ASP A 48 9.66 3.80 14.48
CA ASP A 48 9.89 5.24 14.39
C ASP A 48 9.91 5.73 12.93
N ILE A 49 10.53 4.98 12.03
CA ILE A 49 10.48 5.27 10.58
C ILE A 49 9.04 5.16 10.07
N ASN A 50 8.26 4.20 10.59
CA ASN A 50 6.85 4.03 10.24
C ASN A 50 6.01 5.27 10.64
N LYS A 51 6.17 5.76 11.87
CA LYS A 51 5.53 6.98 12.38
C LYS A 51 5.92 8.20 11.56
N LEU A 52 7.23 8.42 11.36
CA LEU A 52 7.75 9.55 10.55
C LEU A 52 7.25 9.50 9.10
N ARG A 53 7.12 8.31 8.52
CA ARG A 53 6.55 8.14 7.17
C ARG A 53 5.08 8.53 7.15
N ALA A 54 4.29 8.08 8.13
CA ALA A 54 2.87 8.42 8.22
C ALA A 54 2.67 9.94 8.36
N GLU A 55 3.45 10.59 9.22
CA GLU A 55 3.46 12.04 9.40
C GLU A 55 3.89 12.77 8.12
N SER A 56 4.98 12.33 7.48
CA SER A 56 5.45 12.94 6.23
C SER A 56 4.38 12.86 5.12
N LEU A 57 3.68 11.73 5.01
CA LEU A 57 2.57 11.56 4.06
C LEU A 57 1.36 12.44 4.41
N ARG A 58 1.08 12.66 5.70
CA ARG A 58 0.02 13.57 6.15
C ARG A 58 0.38 15.02 5.80
N ALA A 59 1.59 15.47 6.14
CA ALA A 59 2.08 16.81 5.85
C ALA A 59 2.15 17.08 4.34
N ARG A 60 2.64 16.12 3.54
CA ARG A 60 2.64 16.22 2.06
C ARG A 60 1.23 16.48 1.51
N ARG A 61 0.24 15.74 2.01
CA ARG A 61 -1.16 15.90 1.57
C ARG A 61 -1.72 17.27 1.96
N GLN A 62 -1.36 17.79 3.14
CA GLN A 62 -1.75 19.14 3.56
C GLN A 62 -1.17 20.20 2.62
N VAL A 63 0.14 20.14 2.33
CA VAL A 63 0.81 21.06 1.40
C VAL A 63 0.17 21.02 0.01
N GLN A 64 -0.06 19.83 -0.54
CA GLN A 64 -0.68 19.67 -1.87
C GLN A 64 -2.08 20.29 -1.94
N ARG A 65 -2.89 20.15 -0.88
CA ARG A 65 -4.24 20.73 -0.82
C ARG A 65 -4.23 22.23 -0.52
N ALA A 66 -3.16 22.73 0.09
CA ALA A 66 -3.01 24.13 0.47
C ALA A 66 -2.24 24.97 -0.56
N LYS A 67 -1.88 24.42 -1.73
CA LYS A 67 -1.06 25.10 -2.77
C LYS A 67 -1.49 26.53 -3.10
N TRP A 68 -2.79 26.80 -3.07
CA TRP A 68 -3.37 28.11 -3.39
C TRP A 68 -3.90 28.86 -2.16
N LYS A 69 -3.50 28.44 -0.95
CA LYS A 69 -3.94 29.03 0.31
C LYS A 69 -2.80 29.85 0.95
N PRO A 70 -3.11 30.91 1.70
CA PRO A 70 -2.10 31.70 2.40
C PRO A 70 -1.20 30.88 3.36
N CYS A 71 -1.69 29.76 3.89
CA CYS A 71 -0.95 28.87 4.77
C CYS A 71 0.07 27.94 4.07
N PHE A 72 0.18 27.99 2.73
CA PHE A 72 1.05 27.10 1.95
C PHE A 72 2.50 27.10 2.46
N LEU A 73 3.11 28.28 2.61
CA LEU A 73 4.52 28.42 2.97
C LEU A 73 4.81 27.81 4.35
N GLN A 74 3.93 28.04 5.33
CA GLN A 74 4.07 27.47 6.67
C GLN A 74 4.00 25.94 6.64
N LEU A 75 3.01 25.39 5.92
CA LEU A 75 2.87 23.94 5.76
C LEU A 75 4.04 23.34 4.98
N GLU A 76 4.59 24.06 4.01
CA GLU A 76 5.75 23.61 3.22
C GLU A 76 7.01 23.50 4.09
N VAL A 77 7.26 24.48 4.95
CA VAL A 77 8.37 24.45 5.92
C VAL A 77 8.23 23.24 6.86
N VAL A 78 7.05 23.03 7.44
CA VAL A 78 6.77 21.88 8.30
C VAL A 78 6.99 20.55 7.56
N PHE A 79 6.50 20.44 6.31
CA PHE A 79 6.71 19.24 5.51
C PHE A 79 8.19 18.99 5.19
N LYS A 80 8.96 20.03 4.86
CA LYS A 80 10.41 19.92 4.60
C LYS A 80 11.15 19.40 5.83
N GLU A 81 10.77 19.88 7.02
CA GLU A 81 11.33 19.44 8.30
C GLU A 81 11.03 17.96 8.59
N ILE A 82 9.74 17.56 8.53
CA ILE A 82 9.34 16.16 8.75
C ILE A 82 10.03 15.23 7.73
N ARG A 83 10.16 15.67 6.47
CA ARG A 83 10.85 14.91 5.43
C ARG A 83 12.36 14.80 5.69
N ARG A 84 12.99 15.82 6.27
CA ARG A 84 14.40 15.78 6.71
C ARG A 84 14.58 14.73 7.81
N ASN A 85 13.71 14.76 8.82
CA ASN A 85 13.77 13.83 9.95
C ASN A 85 13.55 12.38 9.50
N LEU A 86 12.61 12.14 8.59
CA LEU A 86 12.42 10.82 7.99
C LEU A 86 13.68 10.32 7.25
N ARG A 87 14.32 11.17 6.44
CA ARG A 87 15.55 10.80 5.73
C ARG A 87 16.69 10.48 6.69
N LYS A 88 16.84 11.30 7.74
CA LYS A 88 17.84 11.08 8.78
C LYS A 88 17.60 9.74 9.49
N ALA A 89 16.39 9.49 9.97
CA ALA A 89 16.04 8.24 10.66
C ALA A 89 16.26 6.99 9.79
N ILE A 90 15.98 7.07 8.48
CA ILE A 90 16.28 5.98 7.54
C ILE A 90 17.79 5.77 7.40
N GLY A 91 18.58 6.84 7.31
CA GLY A 91 20.04 6.77 7.27
C GLY A 91 20.60 6.11 8.53
N ASP A 92 20.22 6.63 9.69
CA ASP A 92 20.68 6.16 11.00
C ASP A 92 20.33 4.68 11.22
N SER A 93 19.10 4.26 10.86
CA SER A 93 18.68 2.86 11.01
C SER A 93 19.44 1.91 10.08
N LYS A 94 19.73 2.32 8.85
CA LYS A 94 20.56 1.54 7.93
C LYS A 94 21.98 1.39 8.44
N THR A 95 22.58 2.48 8.91
CA THR A 95 23.94 2.47 9.48
C THR A 95 24.00 1.57 10.71
N ARG A 96 23.02 1.67 11.61
CA ARG A 96 22.92 0.82 12.80
C ARG A 96 22.83 -0.67 12.43
N CYS A 97 21.90 -1.03 11.55
CA CYS A 97 21.77 -2.44 11.14
C CYS A 97 22.99 -2.96 10.38
N TRP A 98 23.71 -2.10 9.67
CA TRP A 98 24.97 -2.47 9.04
C TRP A 98 26.08 -2.76 10.05
N ILE A 99 26.18 -1.94 11.10
CA ILE A 99 27.13 -2.15 12.21
C ILE A 99 26.79 -3.43 12.96
N GLU A 100 25.52 -3.63 13.33
CA GLU A 100 25.03 -4.85 14.01
C GLU A 100 25.41 -6.11 13.21
N LEU A 101 25.23 -6.09 11.89
CA LEU A 101 25.60 -7.22 11.02
C LEU A 101 27.11 -7.49 10.99
N ILE A 102 27.95 -6.45 10.97
CA ILE A 102 29.41 -6.60 11.02
C ILE A 102 29.85 -7.17 12.38
N GLU A 103 29.26 -6.68 13.47
CA GLU A 103 29.54 -7.17 14.82
C GLU A 103 29.14 -8.64 14.98
N GLU A 104 27.97 -9.03 14.50
CA GLU A 104 27.54 -10.44 14.46
C GLU A 104 28.53 -11.31 13.69
N LEU A 105 29.01 -10.85 12.52
CA LEU A 105 30.00 -11.58 11.72
C LEU A 105 31.35 -11.73 12.42
N ASN A 106 31.80 -10.68 13.11
CA ASN A 106 33.08 -10.71 13.85
C ASN A 106 33.01 -11.59 15.11
N ASN A 107 31.82 -11.72 15.72
CA ASN A 107 31.60 -12.52 16.92
C ASN A 107 31.37 -14.02 16.64
N ASP A 108 31.09 -14.42 15.40
CA ASP A 108 31.02 -15.83 14.97
C ASP A 108 32.22 -16.18 14.07
N PRO A 109 33.41 -16.44 14.64
CA PRO A 109 34.56 -16.91 13.88
C PRO A 109 34.36 -18.39 13.52
N ARG A 110 33.58 -18.65 12.47
CA ARG A 110 33.58 -19.96 11.80
C ARG A 110 34.76 -20.12 10.86
#